data_AF-A0A832GWL4-F1
#
_entry.id   AF-A0A832GWL4-F1
#
_cell.length_a   1.000
_cell.length_b   1.000
_cell.length_c   1.000
_cell.angle_alpha   90.00
_cell.angle_beta   90.00
_cell.angle_gamma   90.00
#
_symmetry.space_group_name_H-M   'P 1'
#
loop_
_entity.id
_entity.type
_entity.pdbx_description
1 polymer ?
#
loop_
_entity_poly.entity_id
_entity_poly.type
_entity_poly.pdbx_seq_one_letter_code
_entity_poly.pdbx_strand_id
1 'polypeptide(L)'
;MSAVQATERIRGGLERALLVVLLVWAVAASAAAAYMYQRAEGLRAELSSAKAALSATESELRSLRARIVLVNVAIDYGNGTVKWFNSTPLPQGATVLTALLCTASRVEYVYYAYGAYVKSVDGVEEKIISKSEGYSWLWYIFKGGKWELGPVAADAYKLSDGDTIMWRYEHWKF
;
A
#
# COMPACT_ATOMS: atom_id res chain seq x y z
N MET A 1 71.28 -13.70 -57.45
CA MET A 1 69.82 -13.46 -57.25
C MET A 1 69.56 -12.00 -57.56
N SER A 2 68.66 -11.68 -58.49
CA SER A 2 68.35 -10.28 -58.83
C SER A 2 67.49 -9.65 -57.71
N ALA A 3 67.60 -8.33 -57.52
CA ALA A 3 66.87 -7.58 -56.49
C ALA A 3 65.34 -7.76 -56.59
N VAL A 4 64.82 -8.07 -57.78
CA VAL A 4 63.40 -8.29 -58.05
C VAL A 4 62.88 -9.57 -57.37
N GLN A 5 63.62 -10.68 -57.45
CA GLN A 5 63.23 -11.96 -56.82
C GLN A 5 63.27 -11.90 -55.28
N ALA A 6 64.15 -11.08 -54.69
CA ALA A 6 64.18 -10.86 -53.25
C ALA A 6 62.97 -10.05 -52.75
N THR A 7 62.54 -9.07 -53.54
CA THR A 7 61.43 -8.17 -53.19
C THR A 7 60.07 -8.89 -53.26
N GLU A 8 59.86 -9.75 -54.26
CA GLU A 8 58.65 -10.59 -54.36
C GLU A 8 58.54 -11.60 -53.21
N ARG A 9 59.67 -12.18 -52.77
CA ARG A 9 59.70 -13.12 -51.65
C ARG A 9 59.38 -12.46 -50.31
N ILE A 10 59.85 -11.22 -50.10
CA ILE A 10 59.54 -10.41 -48.91
C ILE A 10 58.06 -9.98 -48.92
N ARG A 11 57.55 -9.54 -50.08
CA ARG A 11 56.14 -9.15 -50.25
C ARG A 11 55.18 -10.31 -49.96
N GLY A 12 55.44 -11.50 -50.50
CA GLY A 12 54.62 -12.68 -50.22
C GLY A 12 54.68 -13.14 -48.76
N GLY A 13 55.82 -12.94 -48.08
CA GLY A 13 55.94 -13.20 -46.63
C GLY A 13 55.14 -12.23 -45.77
N LEU A 14 55.18 -10.94 -46.13
CA LEU A 14 54.41 -9.88 -45.47
C LEU A 14 52.90 -10.06 -45.66
N GLU A 15 52.44 -10.40 -46.87
CA GLU A 15 51.03 -10.68 -47.15
C GLU A 15 50.50 -11.84 -46.31
N ARG A 16 51.27 -12.93 -46.19
CA ARG A 16 50.93 -14.06 -45.33
C ARG A 16 50.87 -13.68 -43.85
N ALA A 17 51.82 -12.87 -43.37
CA ALA A 17 51.83 -12.39 -41.99
C ALA A 17 50.61 -11.50 -41.70
N LEU A 18 50.26 -10.59 -42.61
CA LEU A 18 49.07 -9.74 -42.50
C LEU A 18 47.77 -10.57 -42.49
N LEU A 19 47.67 -11.59 -43.35
CA LEU A 19 46.52 -12.49 -43.36
C LEU A 19 46.36 -13.22 -42.02
N VAL A 20 47.45 -13.71 -41.44
CA VAL A 20 47.42 -14.38 -40.12
C VAL A 20 46.98 -13.42 -39.02
N VAL A 21 47.51 -12.19 -38.99
CA VAL A 21 47.12 -11.17 -38.00
C VAL A 21 45.64 -10.81 -38.12
N LEU A 22 45.14 -10.61 -39.35
CA LEU A 22 43.73 -10.33 -39.60
C LEU A 22 42.83 -11.49 -39.17
N LEU A 23 43.24 -12.73 -39.41
CA LEU A 23 42.52 -13.92 -38.97
C LEU A 23 42.43 -14.01 -37.44
N VAL A 24 43.54 -13.81 -36.75
CA VAL A 24 43.59 -13.82 -35.28
C VAL A 24 42.71 -12.71 -34.71
N TRP A 25 42.78 -11.50 -35.27
CA TRP A 25 41.92 -10.39 -34.86
C TRP A 25 40.45 -10.69 -35.10
N ALA A 26 40.08 -11.21 -36.27
CA ALA A 26 38.69 -11.53 -36.60
C ALA A 26 38.10 -12.59 -35.65
N VAL A 27 38.88 -13.62 -35.32
CA VAL A 27 38.46 -14.65 -34.35
C VAL A 27 38.31 -14.06 -32.95
N ALA A 28 39.27 -13.25 -32.49
CA ALA A 28 39.22 -12.61 -31.18
C ALA A 28 38.04 -11.63 -31.06
N ALA A 29 37.81 -10.81 -32.09
CA ALA A 29 36.69 -9.88 -32.16
C ALA A 29 35.34 -10.62 -32.17
N SER A 30 35.24 -11.73 -32.92
CA SER A 30 34.03 -12.55 -32.97
C SER A 30 33.73 -13.21 -31.61
N ALA A 31 34.75 -13.75 -30.93
CA ALA A 31 34.61 -14.33 -29.61
C ALA A 31 34.20 -13.28 -28.56
N ALA A 32 34.81 -12.09 -28.59
CA ALA A 32 34.45 -10.98 -27.72
C ALA A 32 33.01 -10.51 -27.97
N ALA A 33 32.60 -10.38 -29.24
CA ALA A 33 31.24 -10.01 -29.60
C ALA A 33 30.21 -11.06 -29.11
N ALA A 34 30.51 -12.35 -29.29
CA ALA A 34 29.64 -13.44 -28.82
C ALA A 34 29.49 -13.44 -27.29
N TYR A 35 30.59 -13.26 -26.55
CA TYR A 35 30.58 -13.16 -25.10
C TYR A 35 29.76 -11.95 -24.61
N MET A 36 29.98 -10.78 -25.22
CA MET A 36 29.25 -9.56 -24.87
C MET A 36 27.75 -9.69 -25.18
N TYR A 37 27.39 -10.33 -26.29
CA TYR A 37 26.00 -10.60 -26.65
C TYR A 37 25.33 -11.54 -25.63
N GLN A 38 25.97 -12.66 -25.28
CA GLN A 38 25.46 -13.59 -24.27
C GLN A 38 25.30 -12.91 -22.91
N ARG A 39 26.27 -12.08 -22.50
CA ARG A 39 26.20 -11.32 -21.24
C ARG A 39 25.07 -10.30 -21.26
N ALA A 40 24.89 -9.60 -22.37
CA ALA A 40 23.80 -8.63 -22.53
C ALA A 40 22.44 -9.31 -22.45
N GLU A 41 22.28 -10.48 -23.06
CA GLU A 41 21.02 -11.22 -23.06
C GLU A 41 20.70 -11.80 -21.68
N GLY A 42 21.70 -12.32 -20.96
CA GLY A 42 21.54 -12.77 -19.57
C GLY A 42 21.09 -11.62 -18.66
N LEU A 43 21.73 -10.46 -18.76
CA LEU A 43 21.36 -9.28 -17.97
C LEU A 43 19.96 -8.77 -18.32
N ARG A 44 19.55 -8.84 -19.60
CA ARG A 44 18.19 -8.49 -20.03
C ARG A 44 17.14 -9.44 -19.45
N ALA A 45 17.44 -10.74 -19.39
CA ALA A 45 16.55 -11.75 -18.80
C ALA A 45 16.38 -11.57 -17.29
N GLU A 46 17.47 -11.26 -16.57
CA GLU A 46 17.41 -10.91 -15.15
C GLU A 46 16.57 -9.64 -14.93
N LEU A 47 16.78 -8.61 -15.75
CA LEU A 47 16.00 -7.37 -15.67
C LEU A 47 14.50 -7.61 -15.96
N SER A 48 14.17 -8.43 -16.95
CA SER A 48 12.77 -8.68 -17.34
C SER A 48 12.05 -9.48 -16.26
N SER A 49 12.69 -10.50 -15.68
CA SER A 49 12.12 -11.27 -14.57
C SER A 49 11.95 -10.42 -13.29
N ALA A 50 12.92 -9.57 -12.96
CA ALA A 50 12.83 -8.65 -11.83
C ALA A 50 11.69 -7.63 -12.00
N LYS A 51 11.54 -7.05 -13.21
CA LYS A 51 10.42 -6.15 -13.52
C LYS A 51 9.08 -6.86 -13.48
N ALA A 52 9.01 -8.10 -13.96
CA ALA A 52 7.79 -8.91 -13.90
C ALA A 52 7.38 -9.18 -12.44
N ALA A 53 8.33 -9.57 -11.59
CA ALA A 53 8.09 -9.77 -10.16
C ALA A 53 7.57 -8.49 -9.48
N LEU A 54 8.21 -7.34 -9.75
CA LEU A 54 7.76 -6.05 -9.22
C LEU A 54 6.32 -5.74 -9.65
N SER A 55 6.01 -5.91 -10.93
CA SER A 55 4.66 -5.64 -11.45
C SER A 55 3.60 -6.55 -10.84
N ALA A 56 3.95 -7.81 -10.55
CA ALA A 56 3.07 -8.78 -9.90
C ALA A 56 2.80 -8.37 -8.44
N THR A 57 3.85 -8.04 -7.68
CA THR A 57 3.72 -7.55 -6.30
C THR A 57 2.91 -6.26 -6.22
N GLU A 58 3.11 -5.32 -7.15
CA GLU A 58 2.30 -4.11 -7.19
C GLU A 58 0.83 -4.41 -7.49
N SER A 59 0.54 -5.36 -8.39
CA SER A 59 -0.83 -5.78 -8.71
C SER A 59 -1.51 -6.39 -7.48
N GLU A 60 -0.80 -7.27 -6.77
CA GLU A 60 -1.27 -7.87 -5.53
C GLU A 60 -1.56 -6.80 -4.47
N LEU A 61 -0.63 -5.87 -4.24
CA LEU A 61 -0.81 -4.76 -3.30
C LEU A 61 -2.00 -3.88 -3.69
N ARG A 62 -2.17 -3.58 -4.98
CA ARG A 62 -3.35 -2.85 -5.49
C ARG A 62 -4.64 -3.60 -5.19
N SER A 63 -4.67 -4.92 -5.38
CA SER A 63 -5.85 -5.75 -5.09
C SER A 63 -6.19 -5.80 -3.59
N LEU A 64 -5.17 -5.84 -2.72
CA LEU A 64 -5.35 -5.82 -1.27
C LEU A 64 -5.81 -4.44 -0.79
N ARG A 65 -5.20 -3.37 -1.29
CA ARG A 65 -5.62 -1.99 -1.00
C ARG A 65 -7.04 -1.69 -1.47
N ALA A 66 -7.48 -2.29 -2.57
CA ALA A 66 -8.87 -2.15 -3.00
C ALA A 66 -9.88 -2.74 -1.99
N ARG A 67 -9.44 -3.65 -1.12
CA ARG A 67 -10.29 -4.39 -0.16
C ARG A 67 -10.16 -3.88 1.27
N ILE A 68 -9.30 -2.90 1.53
CA ILE A 68 -9.01 -2.38 2.87
C ILE A 68 -9.16 -0.86 2.83
N VAL A 69 -9.73 -0.30 3.89
CA VAL A 69 -9.76 1.14 4.16
C VAL A 69 -9.01 1.41 5.46
N LEU A 70 -8.24 2.49 5.49
CA LEU A 70 -7.53 2.98 6.66
C LEU A 70 -8.32 4.13 7.26
N VAL A 71 -8.77 3.99 8.50
CA VAL A 71 -9.59 5.01 9.17
C VAL A 71 -8.95 5.45 10.47
N ASN A 72 -9.25 6.67 10.90
CA ASN A 72 -8.85 7.18 12.21
C ASN A 72 -10.06 7.14 13.14
N VAL A 73 -9.90 6.53 14.31
CA VAL A 73 -10.97 6.40 15.30
C VAL A 73 -10.54 7.06 16.59
N ALA A 74 -11.35 7.99 17.09
CA ALA A 74 -11.23 8.54 18.43
C ALA A 74 -12.34 8.02 19.34
N ILE A 75 -12.02 7.77 20.62
CA ILE A 75 -12.98 7.50 21.68
C ILE A 75 -12.74 8.51 22.80
N ASP A 76 -13.64 9.47 22.89
CA ASP A 76 -13.68 10.55 23.88
C ASP A 76 -14.67 10.19 24.99
N TYR A 77 -14.16 9.94 26.20
CA TYR A 77 -14.98 9.51 27.33
C TYR A 77 -15.69 10.66 28.04
N GLY A 78 -15.60 11.90 27.54
CA GLY A 78 -16.27 13.07 28.11
C GLY A 78 -15.66 13.57 29.43
N ASN A 79 -14.66 12.88 29.97
CA ASN A 79 -13.91 13.25 31.19
C ASN A 79 -12.52 13.84 30.88
N GLY A 80 -12.27 14.22 29.62
CA GLY A 80 -10.97 14.67 29.11
C GLY A 80 -10.05 13.54 28.63
N THR A 81 -10.42 12.27 28.84
CA THR A 81 -9.68 11.14 28.26
C THR A 81 -10.13 10.91 26.83
N VAL A 82 -9.18 10.95 25.89
CA VAL A 82 -9.42 10.60 24.49
C VAL A 82 -8.40 9.55 24.05
N LYS A 83 -8.87 8.40 23.55
CA LYS A 83 -8.03 7.38 22.91
C LYS A 83 -8.09 7.55 21.40
N TRP A 84 -6.93 7.53 20.75
CA TRP A 84 -6.81 7.62 19.30
C TRP A 84 -6.24 6.33 18.70
N PHE A 85 -6.87 5.87 17.62
CA PHE A 85 -6.45 4.73 16.83
C PHE A 85 -6.31 5.18 15.37
N ASN A 86 -5.09 5.54 14.98
CA ASN A 86 -4.81 6.08 13.65
C ASN A 86 -4.51 4.96 12.66
N SER A 87 -4.94 5.16 11.41
CA SER A 87 -4.72 4.20 10.32
C SER A 87 -5.18 2.78 10.65
N THR A 88 -6.33 2.66 11.30
CA THR A 88 -6.94 1.37 11.64
C THR A 88 -7.39 0.66 10.36
N PRO A 89 -6.84 -0.52 10.03
CA PRO A 89 -7.19 -1.23 8.81
C PRO A 89 -8.53 -1.95 8.99
N LEU A 90 -9.50 -1.63 8.14
CA LEU A 90 -10.80 -2.27 8.11
C LEU A 90 -11.11 -2.80 6.71
N PRO A 91 -11.90 -3.88 6.58
CA PRO A 91 -12.34 -4.33 5.27
C PRO A 91 -13.19 -3.24 4.59
N GLN A 92 -13.09 -3.15 3.26
CA GLN A 92 -13.91 -2.22 2.47
C GLN A 92 -15.40 -2.46 2.76
N GLY A 93 -16.13 -1.38 3.01
CA GLY A 93 -17.55 -1.43 3.37
C GLY A 93 -17.81 -1.65 4.87
N ALA A 94 -16.77 -1.71 5.71
CA ALA A 94 -16.90 -1.65 7.16
C ALA A 94 -17.64 -0.37 7.59
N THR A 95 -18.35 -0.48 8.72
CA THR A 95 -19.20 0.59 9.23
C THR A 95 -18.56 1.29 10.42
N VAL A 96 -19.13 2.42 10.85
CA VAL A 96 -18.70 3.13 12.06
C VAL A 96 -18.77 2.22 13.29
N LEU A 97 -19.79 1.36 13.38
CA LEU A 97 -19.91 0.36 14.44
C LEU A 97 -18.79 -0.68 14.34
N THR A 98 -18.49 -1.20 13.15
CA THR A 98 -17.36 -2.13 12.97
C THR A 98 -16.04 -1.51 13.43
N ALA A 99 -15.80 -0.24 13.09
CA ALA A 99 -14.60 0.47 13.52
C ALA A 99 -14.51 0.59 15.06
N LEU A 100 -15.62 0.87 15.73
CA LEU A 100 -15.68 0.89 17.19
C LEU A 100 -15.38 -0.49 17.78
N LEU A 101 -16.00 -1.54 17.24
CA LEU A 101 -15.81 -2.93 17.71
C LEU A 101 -14.36 -3.42 17.55
N CYS A 102 -13.64 -2.92 16.54
CA CYS A 102 -12.23 -3.26 16.32
C CYS A 102 -11.25 -2.49 17.21
N THR A 103 -11.67 -1.35 17.77
CA THR A 103 -10.76 -0.42 18.48
C THR A 103 -11.01 -0.38 19.98
N ALA A 104 -12.28 -0.44 20.40
CA ALA A 104 -12.64 -0.53 21.81
C ALA A 104 -12.36 -1.94 22.35
N SER A 105 -12.02 -2.02 23.63
CA SER A 105 -11.82 -3.29 24.35
C SER A 105 -13.14 -4.02 24.58
N ARG A 106 -14.22 -3.29 24.84
CA ARG A 106 -15.58 -3.84 24.98
C ARG A 106 -16.63 -2.84 24.54
N VAL A 107 -17.59 -3.30 23.76
CA VAL A 107 -18.72 -2.48 23.31
C VAL A 107 -20.01 -3.24 23.61
N GLU A 108 -20.97 -2.56 24.20
CA GLU A 108 -22.33 -3.09 24.35
C GLU A 108 -23.28 -2.24 23.55
N TYR A 109 -24.07 -2.88 22.70
CA TYR A 109 -25.03 -2.22 21.84
C TYR A 109 -26.27 -3.09 21.67
N VAL A 110 -27.37 -2.44 21.31
CA VAL A 110 -28.66 -3.07 21.06
C VAL A 110 -29.20 -2.61 19.72
N TYR A 111 -29.92 -3.49 19.02
CA TYR A 111 -30.59 -3.12 17.78
C TYR A 111 -32.00 -2.61 18.07
N TYR A 112 -32.31 -1.45 17.50
CA TYR A 112 -33.68 -0.92 17.43
C TYR A 112 -34.11 -0.83 15.97
N ALA A 113 -35.34 -0.34 15.74
CA ALA A 113 -35.90 -0.17 14.39
C ALA A 113 -35.04 0.73 13.47
N TYR A 114 -34.21 1.61 14.05
CA TYR A 114 -33.39 2.59 13.33
C TYR A 114 -31.91 2.21 13.21
N GLY A 115 -31.51 1.03 13.69
CA GLY A 115 -30.13 0.54 13.65
C GLY A 115 -29.54 0.25 15.03
N ALA A 116 -28.21 0.11 15.08
CA ALA A 116 -27.48 -0.20 16.29
C ALA A 116 -27.31 1.03 17.19
N TYR A 117 -27.71 0.88 18.45
CA TYR A 117 -27.56 1.88 19.49
C TYR A 117 -26.54 1.41 20.53
N VAL A 118 -25.46 2.17 20.69
CA VAL A 118 -24.36 1.83 21.61
C VAL A 118 -24.70 2.29 23.02
N LYS A 119 -24.71 1.35 23.96
CA LYS A 119 -25.00 1.57 25.38
C LYS A 119 -23.75 1.72 26.23
N SER A 120 -22.65 1.08 25.84
CA SER A 120 -21.41 1.10 26.63
C SER A 120 -20.17 0.95 25.75
N VAL A 121 -19.10 1.65 26.12
CA VAL A 121 -17.77 1.53 25.51
C VAL A 121 -16.72 1.49 26.61
N ASP A 122 -15.89 0.44 26.62
CA ASP A 122 -14.83 0.19 27.60
C ASP A 122 -15.28 0.32 29.07
N GLY A 123 -16.52 -0.11 29.35
CA GLY A 123 -17.11 -0.08 30.70
C GLY A 123 -17.73 1.26 31.10
N VAL A 124 -17.74 2.27 30.21
CA VAL A 124 -18.47 3.51 30.42
C VAL A 124 -19.86 3.38 29.79
N GLU A 125 -20.84 3.16 30.66
CA GLU A 125 -22.24 2.95 30.29
C GLU A 125 -23.00 4.28 30.14
N GLU A 126 -24.02 4.29 29.29
CA GLU A 126 -25.00 5.36 29.23
C GLU A 126 -25.68 5.56 30.59
N LYS A 127 -26.04 6.82 30.88
CA LYS A 127 -26.69 7.18 32.13
C LYS A 127 -27.93 8.02 31.87
N ILE A 128 -29.09 7.45 32.08
CA ILE A 128 -30.36 8.17 32.01
C ILE A 128 -30.63 8.81 33.37
N ILE A 129 -30.66 10.15 33.43
CA ILE A 129 -30.94 10.90 34.66
C ILE A 129 -32.44 11.19 34.78
N SER A 130 -33.06 11.59 33.68
CA SER A 130 -34.51 11.82 33.60
C SER A 130 -35.01 11.55 32.18
N LYS A 131 -36.29 11.77 31.92
CA LYS A 131 -36.85 11.67 30.56
C LYS A 131 -36.25 12.68 29.57
N SER A 132 -35.65 13.77 30.08
CA SER A 132 -35.08 14.84 29.25
C SER A 132 -33.65 15.20 29.62
N GLU A 133 -32.96 14.33 30.36
CA GLU A 133 -31.55 14.51 30.68
C GLU A 133 -30.83 13.18 30.83
N GLY A 134 -29.61 13.10 30.29
CA GLY A 134 -28.78 11.90 30.41
C GLY A 134 -27.42 12.05 29.74
N TYR A 135 -26.71 10.94 29.68
CA TYR A 135 -25.43 10.80 29.01
C TYR A 135 -25.49 9.61 28.06
N SER A 136 -25.07 9.83 26.82
CA SER A 136 -25.10 8.81 25.76
C SER A 136 -23.85 8.86 24.90
N TRP A 137 -23.56 7.75 24.22
CA TRP A 137 -22.52 7.66 23.21
C TRP A 137 -23.04 8.16 21.87
N LEU A 138 -22.46 9.27 21.40
CA LEU A 138 -22.72 9.83 20.08
C LEU A 138 -21.49 9.66 19.21
N TRP A 139 -21.69 9.52 17.90
CA TRP A 139 -20.59 9.41 16.96
C TRP A 139 -20.58 10.60 16.00
N TYR A 140 -19.38 11.01 15.64
CA TYR A 140 -19.08 12.17 14.84
C TYR A 140 -18.15 11.78 13.69
N ILE A 141 -18.24 12.48 12.58
CA ILE A 141 -17.32 12.37 11.45
C ILE A 141 -16.66 13.72 11.19
N PHE A 142 -15.36 13.70 10.91
CA PHE A 142 -14.62 14.90 10.58
C PHE A 142 -14.76 15.18 9.09
N LYS A 143 -15.47 16.27 8.74
CA LYS A 143 -15.68 16.71 7.35
C LYS A 143 -15.53 18.22 7.24
N GLY A 144 -14.80 18.68 6.22
CA GLY A 144 -14.64 20.11 5.96
C GLY A 144 -14.00 20.90 7.11
N GLY A 145 -13.11 20.28 7.89
CA GLY A 145 -12.41 20.93 9.00
C GLY A 145 -13.20 21.00 10.32
N LYS A 146 -14.37 20.36 10.39
CA LYS A 146 -15.23 20.36 11.58
C LYS A 146 -15.77 18.97 11.88
N TRP A 147 -16.16 18.75 13.12
CA TRP A 147 -16.87 17.56 13.55
C TRP A 147 -18.35 17.73 13.28
N GLU A 148 -18.93 16.78 12.55
CA GLU A 148 -20.36 16.72 12.25
C GLU A 148 -20.96 15.48 12.92
N LEU A 149 -22.14 15.61 13.51
CA LEU A 149 -22.86 14.48 14.09
C LEU A 149 -23.16 13.46 12.99
N GLY A 150 -23.02 12.18 13.32
CA GLY A 150 -23.33 11.07 12.45
C GLY A 150 -24.73 11.17 11.80
N PRO A 151 -24.85 11.15 10.46
CA PRO A 151 -26.13 11.37 9.79
C PRO A 151 -27.08 10.17 9.86
N VAL A 152 -26.57 8.98 10.21
CA VAL A 152 -27.32 7.71 10.29
C VAL A 152 -26.82 6.87 11.47
N ALA A 153 -27.45 5.74 11.75
CA ALA A 153 -26.95 4.80 12.76
C ALA A 153 -25.55 4.26 12.41
N ALA A 154 -24.77 3.91 13.43
CA ALA A 154 -23.36 3.55 13.28
C ALA A 154 -23.15 2.24 12.47
N ASP A 155 -24.15 1.37 12.43
CA ASP A 155 -24.16 0.14 11.62
C ASP A 155 -24.57 0.38 10.16
N ALA A 156 -25.09 1.57 9.82
CA ALA A 156 -25.50 1.91 8.46
C ALA A 156 -24.46 2.75 7.70
N TYR A 157 -23.68 3.58 8.40
CA TYR A 157 -22.68 4.43 7.75
C TYR A 157 -21.43 3.62 7.38
N LYS A 158 -21.14 3.49 6.08
CA LYS A 158 -19.94 2.84 5.56
C LYS A 158 -18.77 3.82 5.51
N LEU A 159 -17.63 3.39 6.01
CA LEU A 159 -16.41 4.20 6.04
C LEU A 159 -15.66 4.13 4.71
N SER A 160 -15.07 5.27 4.34
CA SER A 160 -14.16 5.43 3.21
C SER A 160 -12.71 5.51 3.70
N ASP A 161 -11.77 5.25 2.79
CA ASP A 161 -10.35 5.39 3.09
C ASP A 161 -10.01 6.83 3.51
N GLY A 162 -9.29 6.97 4.63
CA GLY A 162 -8.94 8.25 5.23
C GLY A 162 -10.02 8.88 6.12
N ASP A 163 -11.21 8.27 6.24
CA ASP A 163 -12.26 8.79 7.12
C ASP A 163 -11.76 8.89 8.57
N THR A 164 -12.16 9.96 9.24
CA THR A 164 -11.83 10.21 10.64
C THR A 164 -13.12 10.36 11.43
N ILE A 165 -13.32 9.46 12.39
CA ILE A 165 -14.52 9.40 13.23
C ILE A 165 -14.17 9.53 14.70
N MET A 166 -15.14 9.98 15.49
CA MET A 166 -15.02 10.09 16.94
C MET A 166 -16.28 9.62 17.61
N TRP A 167 -16.15 8.70 18.55
CA TRP A 167 -17.17 8.38 19.53
C TRP A 167 -16.97 9.28 20.73
N ARG A 168 -18.02 9.94 21.19
CA ARG A 168 -17.97 10.83 22.34
C ARG A 168 -19.10 10.53 23.30
N TYR A 169 -18.76 10.44 24.57
CA TYR A 169 -19.72 10.36 25.66
C TYR A 169 -20.19 11.78 26.01
N GLU A 170 -21.43 12.11 25.65
CA GLU A 170 -21.96 13.47 25.79
C GLU A 170 -23.15 13.54 26.74
N HIS A 171 -23.19 14.61 27.52
CA HIS A 171 -24.37 15.03 28.27
C HIS A 171 -25.38 15.67 27.32
N TRP A 172 -26.64 15.25 27.44
CA TRP A 172 -27.75 15.86 26.73
C TRP A 172 -28.82 16.30 27.72
N LYS A 173 -29.46 17.43 27.42
CA LYS A 173 -30.59 17.97 28.15
C LYS A 173 -31.51 18.73 27.21
N PHE A 174 -32.81 18.43 27.26
CA PHE A 174 -33.85 19.09 26.46
C PHE A 174 -35.10 19.41 27.28
#